data_AF-A0A2A5GQF8-F1
#
_entry.id   AF-A0A2A5GQF8-F1
#
_cell.length_a   1.000
_cell.length_b   1.000
_cell.length_c   1.000
_cell.angle_alpha   90.00
_cell.angle_beta   90.00
_cell.angle_gamma   90.00
#
_symmetry.space_group_name_H-M   'P 1'
#
loop_
_entity.id
_entity.type
_entity.pdbx_description
1 polymer ?
#
loop_
_entity_poly.entity_id
_entity_poly.type
_entity_poly.pdbx_seq_one_letter_code
_entity_poly.pdbx_strand_id
1 'polypeptide(L)'
;MFQSFAEPPVTPSILEERFGRVVAALKQEGLDGYIISHSDAHQSEYLPEGQERLAYLSGFTGSAGWAVILNGKGALFIDGRYTEQAAKQANSAVFELVDVTQISPAKWIEAHAKPGQKIGCHARYLTISEHRKFNAACEQVEAQLVSSPADVIDSVWNDDGRSLGAPGMVSLQDETHAGVSAKDKLSEVASQLASKKVDATLVTLADSIAWAFNIRGRDVVHNPVPLAFALVKAVGKPILWIDGQKLTNTVRDALIQIADVEEMTSFETSLIKYAQQKPSLLIDLQSCSEAVRATLEQNGANIVEGTDPIIALKARKNPVELEGMRRAHLRDGAAMVKFLFWLDEQPGGTIHEIDAATKLEELRIATALADNSELKEISFDTISAAGGNAALPHYRVLEHHNATLEDNSLYLSDSGGQYIDGTTDITRTIAIGTVDEERKTRFTQVLKGHIAIARARFPAGTSGAQLDTLARLPLWAAGCDFAHGTGHGVGAYLCVHEGPARIAKTGNVSLEQGMILSNEPGYYKPDHFGIRLENLVIVEEATLIEGGDMAMMGFETITFCPFDARAIDLELLSDDELDWLNTYHHDVFEKITHTDLLSADEISWLSRATAPLMRKPSNNKP
;
A
#
# COMPACT_ATOMS: atom_id res chain seq x y z
N MET A 1 -3.63 -19.62 -6.58
CA MET A 1 -2.48 -19.01 -5.90
C MET A 1 -1.98 -17.88 -6.74
N PHE A 2 -2.31 -16.70 -6.27
CA PHE A 2 -1.89 -15.42 -6.82
C PHE A 2 -0.49 -15.04 -6.33
N GLN A 3 -0.15 -15.41 -5.09
CA GLN A 3 1.20 -15.27 -4.53
C GLN A 3 2.08 -16.50 -4.75
N SER A 4 3.39 -16.27 -4.71
CA SER A 4 4.43 -17.30 -4.73
C SER A 4 5.18 -17.33 -3.41
N PHE A 5 5.48 -18.54 -2.93
CA PHE A 5 6.27 -18.79 -1.71
C PHE A 5 7.72 -19.17 -2.01
N ALA A 6 8.10 -19.20 -3.29
CA ALA A 6 9.46 -19.50 -3.69
C ALA A 6 10.42 -18.36 -3.28
N GLU A 7 11.60 -18.72 -2.79
CA GLU A 7 12.66 -17.76 -2.57
C GLU A 7 13.27 -17.32 -3.91
N PRO A 8 13.56 -16.03 -4.12
CA PRO A 8 14.32 -15.59 -5.28
C PRO A 8 15.69 -16.32 -5.31
N PRO A 9 16.10 -16.92 -6.44
CA PRO A 9 17.32 -17.72 -6.51
C PRO A 9 18.57 -16.81 -6.55
N VAL A 10 18.89 -16.14 -5.45
CA VAL A 10 19.96 -15.16 -5.38
C VAL A 10 20.86 -15.45 -4.19
N THR A 11 22.11 -15.84 -4.45
CA THR A 11 23.11 -16.11 -3.41
C THR A 11 23.96 -14.86 -3.13
N PRO A 12 24.60 -14.76 -1.94
CA PRO A 12 25.53 -13.67 -1.64
C PRO A 12 26.63 -13.49 -2.69
N SER A 13 27.14 -14.59 -3.27
CA SER A 13 28.16 -14.54 -4.32
C SER A 13 27.66 -13.89 -5.61
N ILE A 14 26.40 -14.16 -6.00
CA ILE A 14 25.77 -13.53 -7.18
C ILE A 14 25.59 -12.03 -6.92
N LEU A 15 25.16 -11.65 -5.72
CA LEU A 15 25.00 -10.23 -5.34
C LEU A 15 26.35 -9.48 -5.36
N GLU A 16 27.41 -10.10 -4.86
CA GLU A 16 28.76 -9.52 -4.88
C GLU A 16 29.27 -9.34 -6.31
N GLU A 17 29.05 -10.33 -7.19
CA GLU A 17 29.39 -10.23 -8.61
C GLU A 17 28.62 -9.12 -9.33
N ARG A 18 27.30 -9.04 -9.13
CA ARG A 18 26.46 -7.96 -9.68
C ARG A 18 26.94 -6.60 -9.22
N PHE A 19 27.16 -6.44 -7.91
CA PHE A 19 27.66 -5.20 -7.33
C PHE A 19 29.02 -4.80 -7.93
N GLY A 20 29.94 -5.75 -8.07
CA GLY A 20 31.26 -5.53 -8.68
C GLY A 20 31.16 -5.05 -10.14
N ARG A 21 30.28 -5.65 -10.94
CA ARG A 21 30.03 -5.23 -12.33
C ARG A 21 29.41 -3.84 -12.42
N VAL A 22 28.45 -3.52 -11.55
CA VAL A 22 27.87 -2.16 -11.45
C VAL A 22 28.94 -1.14 -11.08
N VAL A 23 29.77 -1.40 -10.07
CA VAL A 23 30.87 -0.49 -9.69
C VAL A 23 31.87 -0.31 -10.84
N ALA A 24 32.15 -1.35 -11.62
CA ALA A 24 33.01 -1.25 -12.79
C ALA A 24 32.38 -0.39 -13.90
N ALA A 25 31.08 -0.55 -14.17
CA ALA A 25 30.34 0.24 -15.14
C ALA A 25 30.27 1.73 -14.74
N LEU A 26 30.02 2.03 -13.46
CA LEU A 26 30.05 3.40 -12.94
C LEU A 26 31.39 4.10 -13.20
N LYS A 27 32.51 3.41 -12.97
CA LYS A 27 33.85 3.94 -13.26
C LYS A 27 34.07 4.21 -14.75
N GLN A 28 33.51 3.37 -15.64
CA GLN A 28 33.58 3.59 -17.09
C GLN A 28 32.81 4.85 -17.52
N GLU A 29 31.70 5.16 -16.85
CA GLU A 29 30.95 6.42 -17.05
C GLU A 29 31.57 7.63 -16.34
N GLY A 30 32.67 7.45 -15.58
CA GLY A 30 33.32 8.52 -14.84
C GLY A 30 32.52 8.98 -13.61
N LEU A 31 31.75 8.07 -13.01
CA LEU A 31 30.97 8.29 -11.79
C LEU A 31 31.67 7.66 -10.58
N ASP A 32 31.64 8.39 -9.45
CA ASP A 32 32.19 7.95 -8.16
C ASP A 32 31.16 7.23 -7.29
N GLY A 33 29.88 7.42 -7.59
CA GLY A 33 28.76 6.82 -6.88
C GLY A 33 27.47 6.80 -7.71
N TYR A 34 26.43 6.17 -7.19
CA TYR A 34 25.12 6.06 -7.83
C TYR A 34 23.99 5.93 -6.83
N ILE A 35 22.86 6.56 -7.10
CA ILE A 35 21.64 6.47 -6.29
C ILE A 35 20.64 5.55 -7.01
N ILE A 36 20.13 4.56 -6.28
CA ILE A 36 19.08 3.64 -6.71
C ILE A 36 17.88 3.82 -5.78
N SER A 37 16.69 4.01 -6.34
CA SER A 37 15.42 4.06 -5.61
C SER A 37 14.60 2.80 -5.90
N HIS A 38 13.75 2.41 -4.95
CA HIS A 38 12.65 1.45 -5.19
C HIS A 38 11.52 2.17 -5.93
N SER A 39 11.67 2.38 -7.24
CA SER A 39 10.67 3.07 -8.07
C SER A 39 10.75 2.68 -9.54
N ASP A 40 9.62 2.83 -10.23
CA ASP A 40 9.53 2.87 -11.69
C ASP A 40 9.24 4.30 -12.17
N ALA A 41 8.91 4.46 -13.45
CA ALA A 41 8.58 5.77 -14.03
C ALA A 41 7.21 6.33 -13.57
N HIS A 42 6.45 5.56 -12.78
CA HIS A 42 5.11 5.87 -12.29
C HIS A 42 5.05 5.93 -10.75
N GLN A 43 6.18 5.77 -10.07
CA GLN A 43 6.31 5.77 -8.62
C GLN A 43 5.42 4.71 -7.98
N SER A 44 5.31 3.56 -8.64
CA SER A 44 4.53 2.41 -8.17
C SER A 44 5.13 1.85 -6.87
N GLU A 45 4.28 1.46 -5.93
CA GLU A 45 4.70 0.80 -4.68
C GLU A 45 5.20 -0.61 -4.93
N TYR A 46 4.43 -1.42 -5.67
CA TYR A 46 4.89 -2.69 -6.23
C TYR A 46 5.43 -2.42 -7.62
N LEU A 47 6.55 -3.04 -7.98
CA LEU A 47 7.15 -2.86 -9.30
C LEU A 47 6.88 -4.11 -10.16
N PRO A 48 6.72 -3.95 -11.48
CA PRO A 48 6.82 -5.09 -12.38
C PRO A 48 8.19 -5.76 -12.18
N GLU A 49 8.28 -7.09 -12.26
CA GLU A 49 9.51 -7.87 -12.02
C GLU A 49 10.72 -7.29 -12.76
N GLY A 50 10.53 -6.93 -14.02
CA GLY A 50 11.56 -6.31 -14.85
C GLY A 50 11.98 -4.90 -14.43
N GLN A 51 11.44 -4.29 -13.38
CA GLN A 51 11.77 -2.95 -12.91
C GLN A 51 12.38 -2.92 -11.49
N GLU A 52 12.52 -4.09 -10.86
CA GLU A 52 13.03 -4.30 -9.50
C GLU A 52 14.56 -4.09 -9.35
N ARG A 53 15.07 -2.91 -9.71
CA ARG A 53 16.51 -2.59 -9.73
C ARG A 53 17.17 -2.71 -8.36
N LEU A 54 16.47 -2.25 -7.32
CA LEU A 54 16.97 -2.31 -5.95
C LEU A 54 17.11 -3.78 -5.52
N ALA A 55 16.10 -4.61 -5.77
CA ALA A 55 16.13 -6.03 -5.45
C ALA A 55 17.17 -6.78 -6.30
N TYR A 56 17.28 -6.50 -7.60
CA TYR A 56 18.29 -7.11 -8.47
C TYR A 56 19.71 -6.89 -7.95
N LEU A 57 20.01 -5.66 -7.53
CA LEU A 57 21.34 -5.27 -7.05
C LEU A 57 21.62 -5.75 -5.62
N SER A 58 20.66 -5.58 -4.71
CA SER A 58 20.89 -5.78 -3.27
C SER A 58 20.39 -7.11 -2.73
N GLY A 59 19.47 -7.78 -3.43
CA GLY A 59 18.72 -8.93 -2.93
C GLY A 59 17.51 -8.57 -2.07
N PHE A 60 17.39 -7.31 -1.63
CA PHE A 60 16.29 -6.86 -0.78
C PHE A 60 14.99 -6.68 -1.56
N THR A 61 13.93 -7.39 -1.15
CA THR A 61 12.64 -7.43 -1.84
C THR A 61 11.51 -6.72 -1.08
N GLY A 62 11.83 -5.80 -0.16
CA GLY A 62 10.81 -5.00 0.52
C GLY A 62 10.35 -3.84 -0.36
N SER A 63 9.07 -3.45 -0.24
CA SER A 63 8.43 -2.45 -1.12
C SER A 63 8.86 -1.00 -0.88
N ALA A 64 9.82 -0.74 0.02
CA ALA A 64 10.36 0.59 0.23
C ALA A 64 11.86 0.55 0.57
N GLY A 65 12.64 1.37 -0.13
CA GLY A 65 14.04 1.54 0.16
C GLY A 65 14.81 2.32 -0.91
N TRP A 66 16.05 2.66 -0.57
CA TRP A 66 17.03 3.25 -1.48
C TRP A 66 18.37 2.57 -1.30
N ALA A 67 19.19 2.53 -2.34
CA ALA A 67 20.61 2.22 -2.22
C ALA A 67 21.46 3.38 -2.72
N VAL A 68 22.58 3.65 -2.03
CA VAL A 68 23.61 4.58 -2.49
C VAL A 68 24.92 3.82 -2.60
N ILE A 69 25.48 3.76 -3.80
CA ILE A 69 26.85 3.29 -4.04
C ILE A 69 27.76 4.51 -4.00
N LEU A 70 28.87 4.45 -3.26
CA LEU A 70 29.87 5.49 -3.27
C LEU A 70 31.23 4.91 -2.87
N ASN A 71 32.29 5.29 -3.59
CA ASN A 71 33.66 4.82 -3.31
C ASN A 71 33.80 3.28 -3.29
N GLY A 72 32.99 2.56 -4.06
CA GLY A 72 32.99 1.09 -4.13
C GLY A 72 32.35 0.38 -2.94
N LYS A 73 31.56 1.08 -2.12
CA LYS A 73 30.70 0.51 -1.06
C LYS A 73 29.25 0.93 -1.27
N GLY A 74 28.31 0.10 -0.84
CA GLY A 74 26.89 0.38 -0.86
C GLY A 74 26.34 0.67 0.55
N ALA A 75 25.34 1.54 0.63
CA ALA A 75 24.45 1.68 1.78
C ALA A 75 23.01 1.44 1.31
N LEU A 76 22.29 0.53 1.97
CA LEU A 76 20.89 0.20 1.74
C LEU A 76 20.05 0.81 2.87
N PHE A 77 19.14 1.72 2.50
CA PHE A 77 18.29 2.46 3.41
C PHE A 77 16.91 1.83 3.47
N ILE A 78 16.48 1.46 4.67
CA ILE A 78 15.22 0.77 4.94
C ILE A 78 14.50 1.42 6.12
N ASP A 79 13.19 1.27 6.18
CA ASP A 79 12.43 1.63 7.37
C ASP A 79 12.27 0.44 8.34
N GLY A 80 11.72 0.71 9.53
CA GLY A 80 11.61 -0.26 10.63
C GLY A 80 10.84 -1.54 10.28
N ARG A 81 9.99 -1.53 9.24
CA ARG A 81 9.23 -2.72 8.82
C ARG A 81 10.12 -3.81 8.23
N TYR A 82 11.27 -3.42 7.67
CA TYR A 82 12.12 -4.31 6.87
C TYR A 82 13.50 -4.59 7.48
N THR A 83 13.76 -4.16 8.72
CA THR A 83 15.10 -4.25 9.33
C THR A 83 15.64 -5.69 9.34
N GLU A 84 14.83 -6.64 9.82
CA GLU A 84 15.24 -8.05 9.87
C GLU A 84 15.25 -8.70 8.48
N GLN A 85 14.30 -8.36 7.62
CA GLN A 85 14.24 -8.88 6.25
C GLN A 85 15.51 -8.49 5.48
N ALA A 86 15.90 -7.21 5.51
CA ALA A 86 17.10 -6.73 4.84
C ALA A 86 18.37 -7.37 5.42
N ALA A 87 18.44 -7.63 6.73
CA ALA A 87 19.56 -8.32 7.36
C ALA A 87 19.74 -9.77 6.85
N LYS A 88 18.64 -10.44 6.46
CA LYS A 88 18.66 -11.79 5.89
C LYS A 88 18.92 -11.79 4.38
N GLN A 89 18.37 -10.81 3.66
CA GLN A 89 18.39 -10.77 2.18
C GLN A 89 19.59 -10.03 1.60
N ALA A 90 20.00 -8.91 2.21
CA ALA A 90 21.06 -8.07 1.67
C ALA A 90 22.44 -8.66 1.94
N ASN A 91 23.33 -8.60 0.95
CA ASN A 91 24.71 -9.03 1.16
C ASN A 91 25.50 -7.96 1.95
N SER A 92 25.70 -8.23 3.25
CA SER A 92 26.46 -7.38 4.18
C SER A 92 27.94 -7.18 3.82
N ALA A 93 28.50 -7.96 2.89
CA ALA A 93 29.85 -7.74 2.38
C ALA A 93 29.94 -6.48 1.49
N VAL A 94 28.83 -6.07 0.86
CA VAL A 94 28.78 -4.95 -0.08
C VAL A 94 27.83 -3.82 0.35
N PHE A 95 26.81 -4.13 1.15
CA PHE A 95 25.85 -3.16 1.66
C PHE A 95 25.91 -3.00 3.19
N GLU A 96 26.05 -1.76 3.63
CA GLU A 96 25.69 -1.33 4.99
C GLU A 96 24.18 -1.15 5.07
N LEU A 97 23.52 -1.67 6.11
CA LEU A 97 22.10 -1.40 6.36
C LEU A 97 21.95 -0.14 7.20
N VAL A 98 21.12 0.79 6.72
CA VAL A 98 20.89 2.09 7.37
C VAL A 98 19.40 2.30 7.61
N ASP A 99 19.04 2.61 8.86
CA ASP A 99 17.68 3.02 9.20
C ASP A 99 17.41 4.44 8.65
N VAL A 100 16.49 4.53 7.69
CA VAL A 100 16.14 5.77 7.00
C VAL A 100 15.56 6.84 7.94
N THR A 101 14.99 6.43 9.07
CA THR A 101 14.44 7.33 10.10
C THR A 101 15.54 8.00 10.92
N GLN A 102 16.71 7.36 11.02
CA GLN A 102 17.88 7.90 11.70
C GLN A 102 18.75 8.73 10.74
N ILE A 103 19.06 8.18 9.57
CA ILE A 103 19.92 8.82 8.57
C ILE A 103 19.30 8.65 7.19
N SER A 104 18.81 9.75 6.61
CA SER A 104 18.32 9.74 5.24
C SER A 104 19.46 9.55 4.22
N PRO A 105 19.17 8.97 3.02
CA PRO A 105 20.14 8.85 1.93
C PRO A 105 20.91 10.15 1.62
N ALA A 106 20.21 11.29 1.62
CA ALA A 106 20.81 12.60 1.40
C ALA A 106 21.83 12.98 2.49
N LYS A 107 21.49 12.73 3.78
CA LYS A 107 22.42 12.97 4.90
C LYS A 107 23.61 12.01 4.89
N TRP A 108 23.41 10.79 4.43
CA TRP A 108 24.51 9.86 4.25
C TRP A 108 25.46 10.34 3.13
N ILE A 109 24.94 10.86 2.02
CA ILE A 109 25.76 11.47 0.96
C ILE A 109 26.58 12.64 1.50
N GLU A 110 25.96 13.56 2.26
CA GLU A 110 26.67 14.69 2.90
C GLU A 110 27.82 14.23 3.82
N ALA A 111 27.71 13.05 4.43
CA ALA A 111 28.75 12.53 5.33
C ALA A 111 29.88 11.76 4.61
N HIS A 112 29.63 11.23 3.41
CA HIS A 112 30.54 10.28 2.76
C HIS A 112 31.12 10.75 1.42
N ALA A 113 30.45 11.69 0.74
CA ALA A 113 30.94 12.26 -0.51
C ALA A 113 32.04 13.32 -0.26
N LYS A 114 32.89 13.48 -1.27
CA LYS A 114 34.02 14.41 -1.25
C LYS A 114 33.87 15.47 -2.35
N PRO A 115 34.50 16.65 -2.17
CA PRO A 115 34.54 17.68 -3.20
C PRO A 115 34.98 17.13 -4.57
N GLY A 116 34.26 17.52 -5.61
CA GLY A 116 34.50 17.14 -6.99
C GLY A 116 33.99 15.75 -7.41
N GLN A 117 33.47 14.94 -6.49
CA GLN A 117 32.92 13.63 -6.85
C GLN A 117 31.62 13.75 -7.65
N LYS A 118 31.42 12.82 -8.58
CA LYS A 118 30.22 12.73 -9.41
C LYS A 118 29.36 11.56 -8.96
N ILE A 119 28.18 11.86 -8.46
CA ILE A 119 27.21 10.85 -8.01
C ILE A 119 26.12 10.77 -9.06
N GLY A 120 26.00 9.59 -9.68
CA GLY A 120 25.02 9.35 -10.71
C GLY A 120 23.62 9.10 -10.14
N CYS A 121 22.61 9.39 -10.94
CA CYS A 121 21.25 8.88 -10.76
C CYS A 121 20.56 8.76 -12.11
N HIS A 122 19.49 7.96 -12.19
CA HIS A 122 18.63 7.96 -13.37
C HIS A 122 17.40 8.85 -13.13
N ALA A 123 17.38 10.02 -13.75
CA ALA A 123 16.36 11.06 -13.50
C ALA A 123 14.93 10.65 -13.85
N ARG A 124 14.73 9.54 -14.59
CA ARG A 124 13.39 8.98 -14.86
C ARG A 124 12.78 8.28 -13.65
N TYR A 125 13.59 7.83 -12.70
CA TYR A 125 13.15 7.04 -11.54
C TYR A 125 13.14 7.85 -10.24
N LEU A 126 13.74 9.04 -10.25
CA LEU A 126 13.64 10.00 -9.16
C LEU A 126 12.53 11.01 -9.42
N THR A 127 11.73 11.25 -8.40
CA THR A 127 10.80 12.38 -8.40
C THR A 127 11.56 13.71 -8.40
N ILE A 128 10.89 14.79 -8.80
CA ILE A 128 11.46 16.14 -8.75
C ILE A 128 11.89 16.48 -7.31
N SER A 129 11.07 16.12 -6.31
CA SER A 129 11.35 16.36 -4.90
C SER A 129 12.60 15.60 -4.42
N GLU A 130 12.73 14.32 -4.78
CA GLU A 130 13.91 13.52 -4.44
C GLU A 130 15.16 14.05 -5.14
N HIS A 131 15.09 14.33 -6.45
CA HIS A 131 16.22 14.85 -7.20
C HIS A 131 16.72 16.17 -6.59
N ARG A 132 15.84 17.11 -6.25
CA ARG A 132 16.21 18.36 -5.55
C ARG A 132 16.90 18.10 -4.23
N LYS A 133 16.39 17.16 -3.42
CA LYS A 133 16.97 16.79 -2.13
C LYS A 133 18.37 16.21 -2.30
N PHE A 134 18.58 15.31 -3.27
CA PHE A 134 19.88 14.73 -3.56
C PHE A 134 20.85 15.73 -4.15
N ASN A 135 20.39 16.62 -5.03
CA ASN A 135 21.22 17.67 -5.61
C ASN A 135 21.72 18.62 -4.51
N ALA A 136 20.84 19.08 -3.62
CA ALA A 136 21.22 19.93 -2.50
C ALA A 136 22.25 19.25 -1.56
N ALA A 137 22.09 17.95 -1.29
CA ALA A 137 23.05 17.17 -0.51
C ALA A 137 24.43 17.08 -1.17
N CYS A 138 24.48 16.92 -2.51
CA CYS A 138 25.73 16.91 -3.26
C CYS A 138 26.40 18.29 -3.26
N GLU A 139 25.64 19.36 -3.52
CA GLU A 139 26.13 20.74 -3.54
C GLU A 139 26.73 21.17 -2.19
N GLN A 140 26.11 20.75 -1.08
CA GLN A 140 26.59 21.05 0.28
C GLN A 140 28.03 20.57 0.54
N VAL A 141 28.48 19.54 -0.17
CA VAL A 141 29.83 18.96 -0.03
C VAL A 141 30.69 19.15 -1.28
N GLU A 142 30.31 20.09 -2.15
CA GLU A 142 31.00 20.39 -3.41
C GLU A 142 31.10 19.17 -4.36
N ALA A 143 30.21 18.19 -4.21
CA ALA A 143 30.01 17.09 -5.14
C ALA A 143 28.97 17.48 -6.22
N GLN A 144 28.81 16.63 -7.23
CA GLN A 144 27.89 16.85 -8.35
C GLN A 144 26.91 15.69 -8.46
N LEU A 145 25.61 16.00 -8.46
CA LEU A 145 24.61 15.04 -8.91
C LEU A 145 24.57 15.03 -10.44
N VAL A 146 24.71 13.87 -11.05
CA VAL A 146 24.77 13.70 -12.50
C VAL A 146 23.64 12.77 -12.95
N SER A 147 22.72 13.28 -13.76
CA SER A 147 21.72 12.46 -14.41
C SER A 147 22.36 11.66 -15.55
N SER A 148 22.49 10.34 -15.38
CA SER A 148 22.99 9.48 -16.46
C SER A 148 21.87 9.26 -17.49
N PRO A 149 22.16 9.37 -18.81
CA PRO A 149 21.16 9.15 -19.86
C PRO A 149 20.71 7.70 -19.99
N ALA A 150 21.51 6.75 -19.49
CA ALA A 150 21.16 5.34 -19.39
C ALA A 150 21.27 4.88 -17.94
N ASP A 151 20.43 3.93 -17.54
CA ASP A 151 20.53 3.34 -16.21
C ASP A 151 21.65 2.28 -16.19
N VAL A 152 22.64 2.47 -15.33
CA VAL A 152 23.81 1.59 -15.24
C VAL A 152 23.42 0.21 -14.73
N ILE A 153 22.41 0.13 -13.88
CA ILE A 153 21.86 -1.15 -13.39
C ILE A 153 21.20 -1.89 -14.54
N ASP A 154 20.45 -1.17 -15.38
CA ASP A 154 19.79 -1.77 -16.55
C ASP A 154 20.80 -2.39 -17.52
N SER A 155 21.93 -1.72 -17.77
CA SER A 155 22.97 -2.28 -18.64
C SER A 155 23.50 -3.62 -18.12
N VAL A 156 23.83 -3.69 -16.83
CA VAL A 156 24.36 -4.93 -16.21
C VAL A 156 23.29 -6.00 -16.14
N TRP A 157 22.05 -5.63 -15.82
CA TRP A 157 20.94 -6.58 -15.71
C TRP A 157 20.52 -7.14 -17.09
N ASN A 158 20.58 -6.33 -18.15
CA ASN A 158 20.32 -6.80 -19.50
C ASN A 158 21.33 -7.89 -19.91
N ASP A 159 22.60 -7.77 -19.53
CA ASP A 159 23.62 -8.81 -19.77
C ASP A 159 23.30 -10.12 -19.01
N ASP A 160 22.59 -10.02 -17.88
CA ASP A 160 22.09 -11.17 -17.10
C ASP A 160 20.78 -11.74 -17.64
N GLY A 161 20.24 -11.21 -18.75
CA GLY A 161 19.01 -11.70 -19.37
C GLY A 161 17.73 -11.15 -18.75
N ARG A 162 17.74 -9.89 -18.28
CA ARG A 162 16.55 -9.18 -17.80
C ARG A 162 15.35 -9.36 -18.72
N SER A 163 14.22 -9.74 -18.13
CA SER A 163 12.91 -9.76 -18.80
C SER A 163 12.07 -8.59 -18.33
N LEU A 164 11.41 -7.88 -19.24
CA LEU A 164 10.43 -6.84 -18.90
C LEU A 164 9.00 -7.39 -18.75
N GLY A 165 8.81 -8.69 -18.96
CA GLY A 165 7.49 -9.31 -18.99
C GLY A 165 6.66 -8.91 -20.22
N ALA A 166 5.49 -9.53 -20.37
CA ALA A 166 4.49 -9.10 -21.34
C ALA A 166 3.62 -7.98 -20.72
N PRO A 167 3.17 -6.99 -21.50
CA PRO A 167 2.32 -5.93 -20.98
C PRO A 167 0.97 -6.48 -20.52
N GLY A 168 0.47 -5.98 -19.39
CA GLY A 168 -0.80 -6.39 -18.79
C GLY A 168 -2.00 -5.85 -19.56
N MET A 169 -2.97 -6.71 -19.85
CA MET A 169 -4.18 -6.30 -20.57
C MET A 169 -5.01 -5.28 -19.78
N VAL A 170 -5.57 -4.31 -20.50
CA VAL A 170 -6.48 -3.31 -19.96
C VAL A 170 -7.93 -3.75 -20.11
N SER A 171 -8.74 -3.49 -19.09
CA SER A 171 -10.20 -3.62 -19.13
C SER A 171 -10.89 -2.30 -18.81
N LEU A 172 -12.11 -2.12 -19.31
CA LEU A 172 -12.96 -0.99 -18.91
C LEU A 172 -13.58 -1.26 -17.53
N GLN A 173 -13.71 -0.20 -16.73
CA GLN A 173 -14.47 -0.18 -15.50
C GLN A 173 -15.84 0.44 -15.80
N ASP A 174 -16.90 -0.36 -15.73
CA ASP A 174 -18.24 0.11 -16.05
C ASP A 174 -18.73 1.18 -15.06
N GLU A 175 -19.58 2.09 -15.53
CA GLU A 175 -20.15 3.17 -14.70
C GLU A 175 -21.04 2.62 -13.56
N THR A 176 -21.58 1.41 -13.70
CA THR A 176 -22.28 0.70 -12.61
C THR A 176 -21.38 0.37 -11.42
N HIS A 177 -20.05 0.36 -11.61
CA HIS A 177 -19.07 0.23 -10.54
C HIS A 177 -18.36 1.55 -10.23
N ALA A 178 -18.09 2.38 -11.25
CA ALA A 178 -17.36 3.64 -11.07
C ALA A 178 -18.23 4.80 -10.59
N GLY A 179 -19.56 4.74 -10.76
CA GLY A 179 -20.54 5.77 -10.39
C GLY A 179 -20.53 7.05 -11.23
N VAL A 180 -19.40 7.38 -11.85
CA VAL A 180 -19.21 8.58 -12.67
C VAL A 180 -18.47 8.20 -13.95
N SER A 181 -18.93 8.74 -15.09
CA SER A 181 -18.30 8.51 -16.39
C SER A 181 -16.86 9.06 -16.43
N ALA A 182 -15.99 8.43 -17.22
CA ALA A 182 -14.62 8.94 -17.44
C ALA A 182 -14.64 10.36 -18.02
N LYS A 183 -15.63 10.65 -18.89
CA LYS A 183 -15.82 11.98 -19.48
C LYS A 183 -16.09 13.03 -18.41
N ASP A 184 -16.96 12.75 -17.45
CA ASP A 184 -17.30 13.71 -16.40
C ASP A 184 -16.14 13.89 -15.40
N LYS A 185 -15.43 12.79 -15.06
CA LYS A 185 -14.20 12.86 -14.26
C LYS A 185 -13.15 13.77 -14.91
N LEU A 186 -12.87 13.57 -16.20
CA LEU A 186 -11.93 14.39 -16.97
C LEU A 186 -12.41 15.85 -17.10
N SER A 187 -13.72 16.07 -17.21
CA SER A 187 -14.31 17.43 -17.24
C SER A 187 -14.15 18.17 -15.91
N GLU A 188 -14.27 17.47 -14.77
CA GLU A 188 -14.00 18.04 -13.45
C GLU A 188 -12.53 18.43 -13.31
N VAL A 189 -11.60 17.55 -13.72
CA VAL A 189 -10.16 17.87 -13.74
C VAL A 189 -9.89 19.09 -14.62
N ALA A 190 -10.44 19.14 -15.83
CA ALA A 190 -10.29 20.26 -16.74
C ALA A 190 -10.81 21.58 -16.13
N SER A 191 -11.92 21.52 -15.39
CA SER A 191 -12.51 22.68 -14.69
C SER A 191 -11.59 23.18 -13.55
N GLN A 192 -10.97 22.28 -12.79
CA GLN A 192 -9.99 22.65 -11.78
C GLN A 192 -8.75 23.32 -12.38
N LEU A 193 -8.25 22.81 -13.51
CA LEU A 193 -7.12 23.42 -14.24
C LEU A 193 -7.47 24.83 -14.74
N ALA A 194 -8.66 24.99 -15.34
CA ALA A 194 -9.15 26.29 -15.78
C ALA A 194 -9.26 27.30 -14.62
N SER A 195 -9.72 26.87 -13.44
CA SER A 195 -9.80 27.72 -12.24
C SER A 195 -8.42 28.18 -11.75
N LYS A 196 -7.40 27.33 -11.89
CA LYS A 196 -6.00 27.61 -11.56
C LYS A 196 -5.27 28.38 -12.67
N LYS A 197 -5.93 28.63 -13.81
CA LYS A 197 -5.37 29.26 -15.02
C LYS A 197 -4.15 28.50 -15.55
N VAL A 198 -4.25 27.17 -15.55
CA VAL A 198 -3.23 26.26 -16.09
C VAL A 198 -3.79 25.54 -17.32
N ASP A 199 -2.98 25.38 -18.37
CA ASP A 199 -3.43 24.84 -19.66
C ASP A 199 -3.61 23.31 -19.63
N ALA A 200 -2.77 22.60 -18.88
CA ALA A 200 -2.87 21.15 -18.71
C ALA A 200 -2.16 20.65 -17.45
N THR A 201 -2.39 19.38 -17.08
CA THR A 201 -1.61 18.65 -16.08
C THR A 201 -1.08 17.36 -16.70
N LEU A 202 0.16 17.00 -16.36
CA LEU A 202 0.69 15.67 -16.67
C LEU A 202 0.41 14.74 -15.49
N VAL A 203 -0.27 13.64 -15.76
CA VAL A 203 -0.61 12.59 -14.81
C VAL A 203 0.34 11.42 -15.04
N THR A 204 1.09 11.06 -14.00
CA THR A 204 2.11 10.00 -14.05
C THR A 204 1.72 8.77 -13.22
N LEU A 205 0.90 8.95 -12.17
CA LEU A 205 0.45 7.87 -11.30
C LEU A 205 -0.54 6.95 -12.02
N ALA A 206 -0.24 5.66 -12.01
CA ALA A 206 -1.03 4.65 -12.72
C ALA A 206 -2.47 4.51 -12.17
N ASP A 207 -2.65 4.66 -10.86
CA ASP A 207 -3.96 4.61 -10.19
C ASP A 207 -4.85 5.82 -10.54
N SER A 208 -4.25 7.00 -10.66
CA SER A 208 -4.93 8.23 -11.08
C SER A 208 -5.38 8.13 -12.55
N ILE A 209 -4.56 7.54 -13.41
CA ILE A 209 -4.93 7.26 -14.81
C ILE A 209 -6.04 6.20 -14.87
N ALA A 210 -5.92 5.10 -14.14
CA ALA A 210 -6.94 4.06 -14.05
C ALA A 210 -8.31 4.65 -13.64
N TRP A 211 -8.32 5.50 -12.60
CA TRP A 211 -9.53 6.14 -12.10
C TRP A 211 -10.13 7.14 -13.09
N ALA A 212 -9.32 8.04 -13.68
CA ALA A 212 -9.80 9.12 -14.53
C ALA A 212 -10.39 8.62 -15.85
N PHE A 213 -9.81 7.54 -16.41
CA PHE A 213 -10.25 6.95 -17.67
C PHE A 213 -11.23 5.79 -17.50
N ASN A 214 -11.64 5.45 -16.27
CA ASN A 214 -12.43 4.26 -15.94
C ASN A 214 -11.87 3.01 -16.60
N ILE A 215 -10.58 2.76 -16.40
CA ILE A 215 -9.90 1.56 -16.86
C ILE A 215 -9.18 0.85 -15.70
N ARG A 216 -8.85 -0.41 -15.89
CA ARG A 216 -8.03 -1.23 -14.99
C ARG A 216 -6.98 -1.97 -15.80
N GLY A 217 -5.85 -2.29 -15.17
CA GLY A 217 -4.74 -2.97 -15.82
C GLY A 217 -4.20 -4.13 -15.00
N ARG A 218 -3.16 -4.79 -15.52
CA ARG A 218 -2.47 -5.91 -14.88
C ARG A 218 -0.95 -5.77 -15.00
N ASP A 219 -0.45 -4.55 -15.16
CA ASP A 219 0.98 -4.31 -15.32
C ASP A 219 1.73 -4.39 -13.98
N VAL A 220 1.04 -4.04 -12.89
CA VAL A 220 1.58 -4.06 -11.53
C VAL A 220 0.90 -5.18 -10.77
N VAL A 221 1.68 -6.04 -10.13
CA VAL A 221 1.14 -7.14 -9.31
C VAL A 221 0.33 -6.54 -8.15
N HIS A 222 -0.80 -7.16 -7.82
CA HIS A 222 -1.77 -6.74 -6.79
C HIS A 222 -2.54 -5.44 -7.05
N ASN A 223 -1.96 -4.50 -7.80
CA ASN A 223 -2.58 -3.22 -8.13
C ASN A 223 -3.21 -3.27 -9.54
N PRO A 224 -4.55 -3.18 -9.68
CA PRO A 224 -5.25 -3.32 -10.96
C PRO A 224 -5.13 -2.05 -11.83
N VAL A 225 -3.91 -1.58 -12.06
CA VAL A 225 -3.58 -0.33 -12.74
C VAL A 225 -2.79 -0.59 -14.03
N PRO A 226 -3.02 0.19 -15.10
CA PRO A 226 -2.17 0.17 -16.26
C PRO A 226 -1.04 1.21 -16.14
N LEU A 227 0.18 0.80 -16.47
CA LEU A 227 1.29 1.73 -16.64
C LEU A 227 1.11 2.51 -17.95
N ALA A 228 0.86 3.81 -17.81
CA ALA A 228 0.54 4.76 -18.86
C ALA A 228 0.88 6.19 -18.41
N PHE A 229 0.88 7.14 -19.33
CA PHE A 229 0.92 8.58 -19.01
C PHE A 229 -0.29 9.27 -19.60
N ALA A 230 -0.79 10.33 -18.95
CA ALA A 230 -1.86 11.13 -19.51
C ALA A 230 -1.59 12.63 -19.38
N LEU A 231 -1.90 13.39 -20.43
CA LEU A 231 -1.92 14.85 -20.40
C LEU A 231 -3.38 15.31 -20.46
N VAL A 232 -3.92 15.75 -19.31
CA VAL A 232 -5.29 16.26 -19.23
C VAL A 232 -5.25 17.77 -19.44
N LYS A 233 -5.99 18.26 -20.44
CA LYS A 233 -6.01 19.67 -20.85
C LYS A 233 -7.21 20.38 -20.22
N ALA A 234 -7.05 21.65 -19.87
CA ALA A 234 -8.16 22.50 -19.46
C ALA A 234 -9.18 22.69 -20.59
N VAL A 235 -8.72 22.62 -21.85
CA VAL A 235 -9.56 22.70 -23.06
C VAL A 235 -9.15 21.62 -24.06
N GLY A 236 -10.14 20.87 -24.55
CA GLY A 236 -9.96 19.82 -25.57
C GLY A 236 -9.80 18.42 -24.99
N LYS A 237 -9.55 17.44 -25.86
CA LYS A 237 -9.36 16.04 -25.44
C LYS A 237 -8.02 15.86 -24.71
N PRO A 238 -7.96 15.05 -23.64
CA PRO A 238 -6.71 14.60 -23.06
C PRO A 238 -5.93 13.73 -24.06
N ILE A 239 -4.63 13.61 -23.85
CA ILE A 239 -3.78 12.63 -24.54
C ILE A 239 -3.50 11.49 -23.57
N LEU A 240 -3.65 10.25 -24.01
CA LEU A 240 -3.33 9.05 -23.24
C LEU A 240 -2.24 8.27 -23.98
N TRP A 241 -1.05 8.20 -23.39
CA TRP A 241 0.05 7.36 -23.88
C TRP A 241 0.02 6.01 -23.18
N ILE A 242 -0.23 4.96 -23.94
CA ILE A 242 -0.33 3.60 -23.43
C ILE A 242 0.18 2.62 -24.49
N ASP A 243 0.76 1.50 -24.07
CA ASP A 243 1.19 0.45 -25.01
C ASP A 243 -0.05 -0.16 -25.67
N GLY A 244 -0.14 -0.05 -27.00
CA GLY A 244 -1.27 -0.53 -27.76
C GLY A 244 -1.52 -2.03 -27.67
N GLN A 245 -0.52 -2.82 -27.29
CA GLN A 245 -0.66 -4.26 -27.04
C GLN A 245 -1.55 -4.57 -25.84
N LYS A 246 -1.72 -3.61 -24.92
CA LYS A 246 -2.60 -3.71 -23.75
C LYS A 246 -4.08 -3.59 -24.11
N LEU A 247 -4.40 -3.07 -25.31
CA LEU A 247 -5.74 -2.66 -25.68
C LEU A 247 -6.37 -3.65 -26.66
N THR A 248 -7.49 -4.25 -26.25
CA THR A 248 -8.40 -4.89 -27.21
C THR A 248 -9.07 -3.84 -28.09
N ASN A 249 -9.64 -4.24 -29.24
CA ASN A 249 -10.39 -3.32 -30.11
C ASN A 249 -11.51 -2.60 -29.34
N THR A 250 -12.26 -3.31 -28.50
CA THR A 250 -13.34 -2.73 -27.69
C THR A 250 -12.84 -1.67 -26.72
N VAL A 251 -11.75 -1.94 -26.01
CA VAL A 251 -11.16 -0.98 -25.06
C VAL A 251 -10.63 0.23 -25.81
N ARG A 252 -9.92 0.01 -26.93
CA ARG A 252 -9.41 1.08 -27.78
C ARG A 252 -10.53 1.97 -28.31
N ASP A 253 -11.61 1.37 -28.83
CA ASP A 253 -12.77 2.07 -29.38
C ASP A 253 -13.46 2.96 -28.32
N ALA A 254 -13.54 2.49 -27.08
CA ALA A 254 -14.07 3.29 -25.97
C ALA A 254 -13.14 4.47 -25.61
N LEU A 255 -11.83 4.22 -25.50
CA LEU A 255 -10.85 5.24 -25.13
C LEU A 255 -10.74 6.37 -26.17
N ILE A 256 -10.78 6.06 -27.48
CA ILE A 256 -10.68 7.10 -28.54
C ILE A 256 -11.88 8.07 -28.55
N GLN A 257 -13.02 7.67 -27.96
CA GLN A 257 -14.15 8.59 -27.80
C GLN A 257 -13.82 9.73 -26.82
N ILE A 258 -13.05 9.43 -25.77
CA ILE A 258 -12.77 10.36 -24.67
C ILE A 258 -11.36 10.96 -24.71
N ALA A 259 -10.41 10.37 -25.44
CA ALA A 259 -9.00 10.78 -25.46
C ALA A 259 -8.37 10.65 -26.85
N ASP A 260 -7.27 11.37 -27.06
CA ASP A 260 -6.31 11.08 -28.13
C ASP A 260 -5.38 9.96 -27.63
N VAL A 261 -5.59 8.73 -28.09
CA VAL A 261 -4.82 7.56 -27.65
C VAL A 261 -3.58 7.40 -28.52
N GLU A 262 -2.40 7.46 -27.91
CA GLU A 262 -1.10 7.37 -28.57
C GLU A 262 -0.28 6.19 -28.01
N GLU A 263 0.62 5.65 -28.84
CA GLU A 263 1.54 4.58 -28.41
C GLU A 263 2.52 5.10 -27.37
N MET A 264 2.87 4.26 -26.39
CA MET A 264 3.83 4.64 -25.34
C MET A 264 5.21 5.05 -25.90
N THR A 265 5.60 4.53 -27.06
CA THR A 265 6.85 4.88 -27.74
C THR A 265 6.86 6.31 -28.30
N SER A 266 5.70 6.94 -28.51
CA SER A 266 5.62 8.34 -28.93
C SER A 266 5.55 9.33 -27.76
N PHE A 267 5.50 8.85 -26.51
CA PHE A 267 5.36 9.70 -25.32
C PHE A 267 6.31 10.90 -25.33
N GLU A 268 7.61 10.67 -25.45
CA GLU A 268 8.62 11.74 -25.37
C GLU A 268 8.50 12.74 -26.53
N THR A 269 8.33 12.25 -27.75
CA THR A 269 8.22 13.13 -28.94
C THR A 269 6.92 13.95 -28.93
N SER A 270 5.82 13.36 -28.49
CA SER A 270 4.53 14.03 -28.33
C SER A 270 4.57 15.07 -27.21
N LEU A 271 5.20 14.73 -26.08
CA LEU A 271 5.40 15.64 -24.95
C LEU A 271 6.23 16.86 -25.33
N ILE A 272 7.35 16.67 -26.05
CA ILE A 272 8.19 17.75 -26.58
C ILE A 272 7.38 18.68 -27.50
N LYS A 273 6.61 18.11 -28.42
CA LYS A 273 5.76 18.88 -29.35
C LYS A 273 4.70 19.70 -28.61
N TYR A 274 4.15 19.17 -27.51
CA TYR A 274 3.23 19.92 -26.67
C TYR A 274 3.95 21.04 -25.91
N ALA A 275 5.11 20.76 -25.30
CA ALA A 275 5.91 21.75 -24.58
C ALA A 275 6.34 22.95 -25.44
N GLN A 276 6.64 22.73 -26.73
CA GLN A 276 7.01 23.79 -27.68
C GLN A 276 5.90 24.82 -27.93
N GLN A 277 4.65 24.50 -27.59
CA GLN A 277 3.53 25.45 -27.61
C GLN A 277 3.58 26.43 -26.43
N LYS A 278 4.54 26.25 -25.52
CA LYS A 278 4.76 27.00 -24.28
C LYS A 278 3.55 27.02 -23.34
N PRO A 279 2.90 25.86 -23.10
CA PRO A 279 1.77 25.77 -22.19
C PRO A 279 2.22 26.01 -20.75
N SER A 280 1.28 26.45 -19.92
CA SER A 280 1.38 26.30 -18.47
C SER A 280 0.97 24.87 -18.06
N LEU A 281 1.84 24.17 -17.34
CA LEU A 281 1.66 22.76 -16.98
C LEU A 281 1.71 22.58 -15.47
N LEU A 282 0.63 22.03 -14.90
CA LEU A 282 0.63 21.58 -13.51
C LEU A 282 1.42 20.27 -13.44
N ILE A 283 2.41 20.22 -12.55
CA ILE A 283 3.26 19.05 -12.33
C ILE A 283 3.37 18.74 -10.84
N ASP A 284 3.12 17.48 -10.49
CA ASP A 284 3.27 16.97 -9.13
C ASP A 284 4.74 16.65 -8.83
N LEU A 285 5.27 17.26 -7.77
CA LEU A 285 6.65 17.10 -7.35
C LEU A 285 6.96 15.74 -6.72
N GLN A 286 5.93 15.05 -6.24
CA GLN A 286 6.03 13.77 -5.54
C GLN A 286 5.80 12.57 -6.46
N SER A 287 5.27 12.78 -7.67
CA SER A 287 5.04 11.69 -8.62
C SER A 287 5.61 11.91 -10.01
N CYS A 288 5.93 13.15 -10.42
CA CYS A 288 6.55 13.38 -11.71
C CYS A 288 8.07 13.18 -11.59
N SER A 289 8.66 12.49 -12.56
CA SER A 289 10.11 12.30 -12.60
C SER A 289 10.83 13.57 -13.04
N GLU A 290 12.04 13.74 -12.52
CA GLU A 290 12.90 14.88 -12.89
C GLU A 290 13.18 14.92 -14.39
N ALA A 291 13.39 13.77 -15.04
CA ALA A 291 13.62 13.70 -16.48
C ALA A 291 12.47 14.32 -17.28
N VAL A 292 11.23 14.02 -16.89
CA VAL A 292 10.03 14.54 -17.55
C VAL A 292 9.90 16.05 -17.35
N ARG A 293 10.11 16.54 -16.12
CA ARG A 293 10.12 17.98 -15.82
C ARG A 293 11.17 18.72 -16.65
N ALA A 294 12.41 18.20 -16.67
CA ALA A 294 13.50 18.79 -17.42
C ALA A 294 13.19 18.86 -18.92
N THR A 295 12.67 17.78 -19.51
CA THR A 295 12.25 17.75 -20.93
C THR A 295 11.20 18.81 -21.24
N LEU A 296 10.21 18.98 -20.37
CA LEU A 296 9.15 19.99 -20.54
C LEU A 296 9.70 21.42 -20.52
N GLU A 297 10.50 21.77 -19.52
CA GLU A 297 11.08 23.10 -19.37
C GLU A 297 12.07 23.44 -20.49
N GLN A 298 12.96 22.51 -20.84
CA GLN A 298 13.94 22.71 -21.91
C GLN A 298 13.28 22.96 -23.28
N ASN A 299 12.05 22.48 -23.46
CA ASN A 299 11.26 22.68 -24.67
C ASN A 299 10.23 23.82 -24.55
N GLY A 300 10.29 24.62 -23.48
CA GLY A 300 9.59 25.90 -23.37
C GLY A 300 8.26 25.88 -22.60
N ALA A 301 7.88 24.76 -21.98
CA ALA A 301 6.72 24.74 -21.10
C ALA A 301 6.97 25.55 -19.82
N ASN A 302 5.92 26.20 -19.31
CA ASN A 302 5.93 26.90 -18.03
C ASN A 302 5.40 25.96 -16.93
N ILE A 303 6.27 25.50 -16.04
CA ILE A 303 5.88 24.56 -14.97
C ILE A 303 5.23 25.30 -13.81
N VAL A 304 4.06 24.81 -13.41
CA VAL A 304 3.32 25.21 -12.22
C VAL A 304 3.35 24.02 -11.26
N GLU A 305 4.09 24.15 -10.18
CA GLU A 305 4.17 23.06 -9.19
C GLU A 305 2.85 22.94 -8.42
N GLY A 306 2.33 21.72 -8.32
CA GLY A 306 1.10 21.45 -7.58
C GLY A 306 0.75 19.97 -7.59
N THR A 307 -0.09 19.54 -6.66
CA THR A 307 -0.52 18.14 -6.57
C THR A 307 -1.39 17.73 -7.76
N ASP A 308 -1.24 16.49 -8.21
CA ASP A 308 -2.15 15.87 -9.16
C ASP A 308 -3.61 16.02 -8.67
N PRO A 309 -4.48 16.73 -9.42
CA PRO A 309 -5.85 17.00 -9.00
C PRO A 309 -6.70 15.72 -8.85
N ILE A 310 -6.32 14.63 -9.51
CA ILE A 310 -7.05 13.36 -9.46
C ILE A 310 -6.91 12.70 -8.09
N ILE A 311 -5.76 12.85 -7.41
CA ILE A 311 -5.49 12.25 -6.09
C ILE A 311 -6.60 12.60 -5.09
N ALA A 312 -6.96 13.89 -5.00
CA ALA A 312 -8.00 14.33 -4.08
C ALA A 312 -9.40 13.85 -4.51
N LEU A 313 -9.66 13.78 -5.81
CA LEU A 313 -10.96 13.35 -6.35
C LEU A 313 -11.22 11.87 -6.07
N LYS A 314 -10.26 10.99 -6.37
CA LYS A 314 -10.42 9.54 -6.17
C LYS A 314 -10.39 9.11 -4.70
N ALA A 315 -9.75 9.91 -3.84
CA ALA A 315 -9.72 9.64 -2.41
C ALA A 315 -11.12 9.70 -1.78
N ARG A 316 -12.02 10.57 -2.29
CA ARG A 316 -13.42 10.68 -1.86
C ARG A 316 -14.32 9.82 -2.73
N LYS A 317 -14.64 8.62 -2.27
CA LYS A 317 -15.44 7.67 -3.03
C LYS A 317 -16.87 8.18 -3.16
N ASN A 318 -17.42 8.07 -4.35
CA ASN A 318 -18.82 8.41 -4.58
C ASN A 318 -19.74 7.28 -4.06
N PRO A 319 -21.07 7.51 -3.94
CA PRO A 319 -21.98 6.51 -3.39
C PRO A 319 -21.92 5.12 -4.05
N VAL A 320 -21.70 5.04 -5.37
CA VAL A 320 -21.61 3.75 -6.08
C VAL A 320 -20.32 3.01 -5.70
N GLU A 321 -19.19 3.72 -5.64
CA GLU A 321 -17.91 3.16 -5.19
C GLU A 321 -18.00 2.71 -3.72
N LEU A 322 -18.62 3.50 -2.84
CA LEU A 322 -18.81 3.15 -1.43
C LEU A 322 -19.67 1.88 -1.26
N GLU A 323 -20.78 1.78 -1.99
CA GLU A 323 -21.63 0.57 -1.97
C GLU A 323 -20.89 -0.65 -2.54
N GLY A 324 -20.06 -0.46 -3.56
CA GLY A 324 -19.17 -1.51 -4.07
C GLY A 324 -18.20 -2.01 -3.01
N MET A 325 -17.54 -1.10 -2.31
CA MET A 325 -16.62 -1.42 -1.22
C MET A 325 -17.34 -2.17 -0.09
N ARG A 326 -18.54 -1.74 0.33
CA ARG A 326 -19.34 -2.46 1.33
C ARG A 326 -19.66 -3.89 0.90
N ARG A 327 -20.07 -4.12 -0.36
CA ARG A 327 -20.33 -5.47 -0.88
C ARG A 327 -19.07 -6.33 -0.91
N ALA A 328 -17.95 -5.78 -1.40
CA ALA A 328 -16.67 -6.48 -1.42
C ALA A 328 -16.25 -6.92 -0.01
N HIS A 329 -16.42 -6.07 0.99
CA HIS A 329 -16.07 -6.40 2.38
C HIS A 329 -17.01 -7.40 3.05
N LEU A 330 -18.31 -7.41 2.72
CA LEU A 330 -19.23 -8.45 3.20
C LEU A 330 -18.86 -9.83 2.66
N ARG A 331 -18.54 -9.89 1.36
CA ARG A 331 -18.05 -11.10 0.69
C ARG A 331 -16.73 -11.59 1.28
N ASP A 332 -15.77 -10.68 1.48
CA ASP A 332 -14.47 -11.01 2.05
C ASP A 332 -14.57 -11.39 3.54
N GLY A 333 -15.47 -10.73 4.28
CA GLY A 333 -15.81 -11.10 5.66
C GLY A 333 -16.39 -12.51 5.77
N ALA A 334 -17.26 -12.92 4.85
CA ALA A 334 -17.75 -14.29 4.78
C ALA A 334 -16.61 -15.29 4.48
N ALA A 335 -15.69 -14.96 3.57
CA ALA A 335 -14.51 -15.80 3.29
C ALA A 335 -13.59 -15.93 4.53
N MET A 336 -13.38 -14.84 5.26
CA MET A 336 -12.62 -14.84 6.52
C MET A 336 -13.29 -15.67 7.60
N VAL A 337 -14.62 -15.58 7.77
CA VAL A 337 -15.35 -16.42 8.72
C VAL A 337 -15.21 -17.91 8.39
N LYS A 338 -15.31 -18.29 7.11
CA LYS A 338 -15.06 -19.67 6.67
C LYS A 338 -13.64 -20.12 6.98
N PHE A 339 -12.67 -19.24 6.80
CA PHE A 339 -11.27 -19.52 7.10
C PHE A 339 -11.05 -19.73 8.60
N LEU A 340 -11.60 -18.84 9.43
CA LEU A 340 -11.51 -18.98 10.89
C LEU A 340 -12.21 -20.24 11.39
N PHE A 341 -13.39 -20.58 10.84
CA PHE A 341 -14.08 -21.83 11.13
C PHE A 341 -13.20 -23.04 10.78
N TRP A 342 -12.67 -23.09 9.55
CA TRP A 342 -11.79 -24.17 9.12
C TRP A 342 -10.54 -24.30 10.00
N LEU A 343 -9.91 -23.18 10.36
CA LEU A 343 -8.70 -23.14 11.16
C LEU A 343 -8.95 -23.64 12.58
N ASP A 344 -10.09 -23.29 13.17
CA ASP A 344 -10.50 -23.70 14.53
C ASP A 344 -10.80 -25.22 14.64
N GLU A 345 -11.07 -25.89 13.51
CA GLU A 345 -11.20 -27.35 13.44
C GLU A 345 -9.84 -28.08 13.35
N GLN A 346 -8.73 -27.37 13.11
CA GLN A 346 -7.41 -27.98 12.98
C GLN A 346 -6.75 -28.12 14.37
N PRO A 347 -6.15 -29.28 14.68
CA PRO A 347 -5.32 -29.40 15.87
C PRO A 347 -4.11 -28.46 15.80
N GLY A 348 -3.74 -27.85 16.93
CA GLY A 348 -2.49 -27.10 17.02
C GLY A 348 -1.29 -27.98 16.63
N GLY A 349 -0.34 -27.40 15.89
CA GLY A 349 0.84 -28.11 15.41
C GLY A 349 0.67 -28.89 14.09
N THR A 350 -0.50 -28.83 13.43
CA THR A 350 -0.72 -29.58 12.16
C THR A 350 -0.74 -28.72 10.90
N ILE A 351 -0.88 -27.40 11.05
CA ILE A 351 -0.98 -26.44 9.94
C ILE A 351 0.28 -25.59 9.90
N HIS A 352 0.74 -25.24 8.71
CA HIS A 352 1.84 -24.29 8.50
C HIS A 352 1.32 -22.97 7.92
N GLU A 353 2.17 -21.95 7.97
CA GLU A 353 1.88 -20.61 7.43
C GLU A 353 1.39 -20.67 5.96
N ILE A 354 2.08 -21.42 5.09
CA ILE A 354 1.69 -21.59 3.67
C ILE A 354 0.33 -22.27 3.53
N ASP A 355 0.04 -23.29 4.36
CA ASP A 355 -1.23 -24.01 4.31
C ASP A 355 -2.39 -23.06 4.64
N ALA A 356 -2.22 -22.23 5.67
CA ALA A 356 -3.21 -21.24 6.09
C ALA A 356 -3.43 -20.16 5.02
N ALA A 357 -2.36 -19.60 4.45
CA ALA A 357 -2.45 -18.59 3.39
C ALA A 357 -3.14 -19.15 2.13
N THR A 358 -2.74 -20.36 1.72
CA THR A 358 -3.33 -21.07 0.58
C THR A 358 -4.82 -21.31 0.80
N LYS A 359 -5.18 -21.77 2.00
CA LYS A 359 -6.57 -22.07 2.33
C LYS A 359 -7.45 -20.83 2.32
N LEU A 360 -6.96 -19.71 2.83
CA LEU A 360 -7.70 -18.46 2.82
C LEU A 360 -7.94 -17.96 1.38
N GLU A 361 -6.94 -18.04 0.50
CA GLU A 361 -7.11 -17.67 -0.91
C GLU A 361 -8.15 -18.57 -1.60
N GLU A 362 -8.10 -19.89 -1.40
CA GLU A 362 -9.10 -20.83 -1.91
C GLU A 362 -10.52 -20.45 -1.48
N LEU A 363 -10.70 -20.09 -0.20
CA LEU A 363 -11.99 -19.70 0.36
C LEU A 363 -12.48 -18.35 -0.17
N ARG A 364 -11.57 -17.39 -0.42
CA ARG A 364 -11.92 -16.13 -1.10
C ARG A 364 -12.40 -16.37 -2.52
N ILE A 365 -11.70 -17.21 -3.29
CA ILE A 365 -12.11 -17.59 -4.65
C ILE A 365 -13.49 -18.25 -4.62
N ALA A 366 -13.68 -19.27 -3.78
CA ALA A 366 -14.93 -20.01 -3.69
C ALA A 366 -16.10 -19.13 -3.24
N THR A 367 -15.87 -18.23 -2.27
CA THR A 367 -16.89 -17.32 -1.74
C THR A 367 -17.27 -16.25 -2.76
N ALA A 368 -16.31 -15.73 -3.54
CA ALA A 368 -16.59 -14.80 -4.61
C ALA A 368 -17.45 -15.44 -5.71
N LEU A 369 -17.14 -16.67 -6.11
CA LEU A 369 -17.92 -17.42 -7.09
C LEU A 369 -19.35 -17.68 -6.60
N ALA A 370 -19.53 -18.01 -5.31
CA ALA A 370 -20.85 -18.20 -4.70
C ALA A 370 -21.69 -16.91 -4.71
N ASP A 371 -21.04 -15.75 -4.62
CA ASP A 371 -21.67 -14.42 -4.71
C ASP A 371 -21.80 -13.90 -6.17
N ASN A 372 -21.65 -14.76 -7.17
CA ASN A 372 -21.66 -14.38 -8.60
C ASN A 372 -20.63 -13.28 -8.97
N SER A 373 -19.51 -13.27 -8.26
CA SER A 373 -18.38 -12.38 -8.47
C SER A 373 -17.11 -13.21 -8.73
N GLU A 374 -15.95 -12.55 -8.78
CA GLU A 374 -14.65 -13.19 -8.98
C GLU A 374 -13.59 -12.47 -8.14
N LEU A 375 -12.72 -13.22 -7.47
CA LEU A 375 -11.47 -12.69 -6.93
C LEU A 375 -10.55 -12.41 -8.12
N LYS A 376 -10.33 -11.14 -8.43
CA LYS A 376 -9.52 -10.72 -9.58
C LYS A 376 -8.03 -10.93 -9.36
N GLU A 377 -7.61 -10.74 -8.11
CA GLU A 377 -6.23 -10.77 -7.62
C GLU A 377 -6.28 -10.68 -6.07
N ILE A 378 -5.21 -11.02 -5.36
CA ILE A 378 -5.04 -10.60 -3.96
C ILE A 378 -4.53 -9.15 -3.90
N SER A 379 -4.97 -8.35 -2.94
CA SER A 379 -4.61 -6.92 -2.89
C SER A 379 -3.17 -6.66 -2.43
N PHE A 380 -2.52 -7.69 -1.88
CA PHE A 380 -1.08 -7.81 -1.57
C PHE A 380 -0.78 -9.27 -1.19
N ASP A 381 0.51 -9.65 -1.14
CA ASP A 381 0.94 -10.96 -0.62
C ASP A 381 0.44 -11.14 0.83
N THR A 382 -0.38 -12.16 1.07
CA THR A 382 -0.90 -12.53 2.39
C THR A 382 0.24 -12.79 3.35
N ILE A 383 0.28 -12.01 4.43
CA ILE A 383 1.15 -12.19 5.57
C ILE A 383 0.51 -13.24 6.46
N SER A 384 1.02 -14.46 6.36
CA SER A 384 0.67 -15.59 7.21
C SER A 384 1.84 -15.87 8.14
N ALA A 385 1.71 -15.51 9.41
CA ALA A 385 2.84 -15.45 10.33
C ALA A 385 2.54 -16.12 11.66
N ALA A 386 3.31 -17.15 12.01
CA ALA A 386 3.21 -17.90 13.26
C ALA A 386 4.33 -17.50 14.24
N GLY A 387 3.98 -17.37 15.53
CA GLY A 387 4.96 -17.13 16.59
C GLY A 387 5.86 -15.91 16.32
N GLY A 388 7.18 -16.10 16.42
CA GLY A 388 8.16 -15.02 16.22
C GLY A 388 8.08 -14.34 14.85
N ASN A 389 7.62 -15.03 13.80
CA ASN A 389 7.47 -14.46 12.47
C ASN A 389 6.45 -13.33 12.46
N ALA A 390 5.40 -13.40 13.30
CA ALA A 390 4.41 -12.35 13.41
C ALA A 390 4.98 -11.04 13.96
N ALA A 391 6.17 -11.04 14.59
CA ALA A 391 6.85 -9.83 15.03
C ALA A 391 7.42 -8.97 13.87
N LEU A 392 7.37 -9.49 12.65
CA LEU A 392 7.79 -8.79 11.44
C LEU A 392 6.55 -8.21 10.74
N PRO A 393 6.34 -6.88 10.74
CA PRO A 393 5.10 -6.30 10.25
C PRO A 393 4.76 -6.70 8.81
N HIS A 394 5.78 -6.83 7.95
CA HIS A 394 5.69 -7.19 6.54
C HIS A 394 6.36 -8.55 6.25
N TYR A 395 6.17 -9.51 7.16
CA TYR A 395 6.68 -10.88 6.96
C TYR A 395 6.15 -11.48 5.66
N ARG A 396 7.04 -12.11 4.89
CA ARG A 396 6.66 -12.96 3.77
C ARG A 396 7.08 -14.39 4.06
N VAL A 397 6.11 -15.29 4.12
CA VAL A 397 6.38 -16.72 4.25
C VAL A 397 7.02 -17.27 2.98
N LEU A 398 8.03 -18.13 3.16
CA LEU A 398 8.75 -18.78 2.08
C LEU A 398 8.81 -20.30 2.31
N GLU A 399 8.97 -21.10 1.25
CA GLU A 399 9.00 -22.57 1.35
C GLU A 399 10.07 -23.10 2.32
N HIS A 400 11.25 -22.48 2.37
CA HIS A 400 12.33 -22.88 3.27
C HIS A 400 12.13 -22.37 4.72
N HIS A 401 11.18 -21.47 4.93
CA HIS A 401 10.88 -20.81 6.20
C HIS A 401 9.35 -20.71 6.38
N ASN A 402 8.73 -21.88 6.52
CA ASN A 402 7.29 -22.08 6.64
C ASN A 402 6.98 -22.63 8.03
N ALA A 403 6.73 -21.75 9.00
CA ALA A 403 6.59 -22.16 10.40
C ALA A 403 5.26 -22.88 10.64
N THR A 404 5.27 -23.81 11.60
CA THR A 404 4.07 -24.49 12.09
C THR A 404 3.29 -23.58 13.05
N LEU A 405 1.96 -23.59 12.95
CA LEU A 405 1.05 -22.93 13.89
C LEU A 405 0.97 -23.78 15.17
N GLU A 406 1.91 -23.54 16.09
CA GLU A 406 2.02 -24.27 17.36
C GLU A 406 0.84 -24.01 18.30
N ASP A 407 0.49 -25.02 19.10
CA ASP A 407 -0.49 -24.88 20.17
C ASP A 407 0.00 -23.89 21.24
N ASN A 408 -0.96 -23.21 21.87
CA ASN A 408 -0.74 -22.16 22.87
C ASN A 408 0.05 -20.96 22.32
N SER A 409 -0.28 -20.55 21.10
CA SER A 409 0.40 -19.47 20.39
C SER A 409 -0.59 -18.47 19.76
N LEU A 410 -0.06 -17.47 19.07
CA LEU A 410 -0.82 -16.56 18.22
C LEU A 410 -0.39 -16.76 16.77
N TYR A 411 -1.36 -16.70 15.87
CA TYR A 411 -1.18 -16.69 14.43
C TYR A 411 -1.72 -15.36 13.88
N LEU A 412 -0.93 -14.65 13.09
CA LEU A 412 -1.33 -13.40 12.44
C LEU A 412 -1.59 -13.69 10.96
N SER A 413 -2.78 -13.31 10.50
CA SER A 413 -3.16 -13.34 9.09
C SER A 413 -3.54 -11.93 8.66
N ASP A 414 -2.71 -11.31 7.83
CA ASP A 414 -3.02 -10.05 7.15
C ASP A 414 -3.11 -10.29 5.64
N SER A 415 -4.22 -9.88 5.04
CA SER A 415 -4.57 -10.27 3.69
C SER A 415 -5.72 -9.46 3.13
N GLY A 416 -5.85 -9.43 1.81
CA GLY A 416 -7.03 -8.84 1.16
C GLY A 416 -7.21 -9.29 -0.28
N GLY A 417 -8.31 -8.84 -0.89
CA GLY A 417 -8.72 -9.21 -2.24
C GLY A 417 -9.04 -8.02 -3.12
N GLN A 418 -8.79 -8.19 -4.41
CA GLN A 418 -9.30 -7.31 -5.47
C GLN A 418 -10.57 -7.90 -6.06
N TYR A 419 -11.65 -7.14 -5.97
CA TYR A 419 -12.94 -7.44 -6.59
C TYR A 419 -13.28 -6.32 -7.56
N ILE A 420 -14.08 -6.60 -8.60
CA ILE A 420 -14.45 -5.56 -9.57
C ILE A 420 -15.15 -4.36 -8.93
N ASP A 421 -15.80 -4.58 -7.78
CA ASP A 421 -16.54 -3.60 -7.00
C ASP A 421 -15.78 -3.03 -5.79
N GLY A 422 -14.57 -3.52 -5.47
CA GLY A 422 -13.80 -2.98 -4.35
C GLY A 422 -12.48 -3.68 -4.05
N THR A 423 -11.70 -3.08 -3.17
CA THR A 423 -10.43 -3.62 -2.65
C THR A 423 -10.59 -3.86 -1.15
N THR A 424 -10.16 -5.00 -0.64
CA THR A 424 -10.21 -5.29 0.81
C THR A 424 -8.82 -5.36 1.41
N ASP A 425 -8.78 -5.11 2.72
CA ASP A 425 -7.61 -5.22 3.57
C ASP A 425 -8.07 -5.58 4.99
N ILE A 426 -7.52 -6.66 5.55
CA ILE A 426 -7.92 -7.18 6.84
C ILE A 426 -6.81 -8.02 7.48
N THR A 427 -6.38 -7.54 8.64
CA THR A 427 -5.63 -8.33 9.62
C THR A 427 -6.47 -8.88 10.76
N ARG A 428 -6.31 -10.18 11.04
CA ARG A 428 -6.70 -10.82 12.31
C ARG A 428 -5.51 -11.52 12.94
N THR A 429 -5.34 -11.29 14.25
CA THR A 429 -4.48 -12.13 15.09
C THR A 429 -5.38 -13.13 15.83
N ILE A 430 -5.06 -14.43 15.71
CA ILE A 430 -5.93 -15.56 16.04
C ILE A 430 -5.22 -16.42 17.09
N ALA A 431 -5.95 -16.88 18.10
CA ALA A 431 -5.43 -17.80 19.09
C ALA A 431 -5.35 -19.22 18.54
N ILE A 432 -4.20 -19.86 18.67
CA ILE A 432 -4.05 -21.30 18.44
C ILE A 432 -4.01 -21.96 19.82
N GLY A 433 -5.15 -22.54 20.23
CA GLY A 433 -5.32 -23.10 21.57
C GLY A 433 -5.44 -22.03 22.66
N THR A 434 -4.63 -22.12 23.73
CA THR A 434 -4.71 -21.19 24.88
C THR A 434 -3.68 -20.06 24.79
N VAL A 435 -4.10 -18.83 25.09
CA VAL A 435 -3.21 -17.65 25.07
C VAL A 435 -2.78 -17.30 26.50
N ASP A 436 -1.49 -17.04 26.69
CA ASP A 436 -0.97 -16.57 27.98
C ASP A 436 -1.34 -15.11 28.30
N GLU A 437 -1.07 -14.70 29.53
CA GLU A 437 -1.46 -13.40 30.05
C GLU A 437 -0.71 -12.22 29.41
N GLU A 438 0.56 -12.39 29.01
CA GLU A 438 1.30 -11.32 28.33
C GLU A 438 0.69 -11.04 26.96
N ARG A 439 0.45 -12.10 26.18
CA ARG A 439 -0.15 -12.03 24.85
C ARG A 439 -1.56 -11.45 24.91
N LYS A 440 -2.39 -11.86 25.88
CA LYS A 440 -3.71 -11.26 26.09
C LYS A 440 -3.65 -9.78 26.45
N THR A 441 -2.73 -9.40 27.34
CA THR A 441 -2.53 -8.00 27.73
C THR A 441 -2.20 -7.15 26.51
N ARG A 442 -1.23 -7.59 25.68
CA ARG A 442 -0.81 -6.87 24.47
C ARG A 442 -1.90 -6.85 23.41
N PHE A 443 -2.59 -7.97 23.18
CA PHE A 443 -3.73 -8.03 22.28
C PHE A 443 -4.81 -7.03 22.66
N THR A 444 -5.15 -6.98 23.95
CA THR A 444 -6.19 -6.09 24.44
C THR A 444 -5.78 -4.63 24.35
N GLN A 445 -4.51 -4.29 24.59
CA GLN A 445 -4.01 -2.93 24.38
C GLN A 445 -4.09 -2.48 22.92
N VAL A 446 -3.72 -3.36 21.99
CA VAL A 446 -3.89 -3.11 20.54
C VAL A 446 -5.37 -2.93 20.19
N LEU A 447 -6.24 -3.80 20.71
CA LEU A 447 -7.69 -3.71 20.50
C LEU A 447 -8.27 -2.41 21.05
N LYS A 448 -7.85 -1.95 22.24
CA LYS A 448 -8.27 -0.64 22.78
C LYS A 448 -7.88 0.50 21.85
N GLY A 449 -6.69 0.44 21.26
CA GLY A 449 -6.25 1.42 20.26
C GLY A 449 -7.15 1.40 19.02
N HIS A 450 -7.49 0.20 18.53
CA HIS A 450 -8.38 0.02 17.39
C HIS A 450 -9.78 0.59 17.67
N ILE A 451 -10.34 0.29 18.85
CA ILE A 451 -11.64 0.78 19.31
C ILE A 451 -11.64 2.31 19.42
N ALA A 452 -10.55 2.90 19.91
CA ALA A 452 -10.43 4.35 20.06
C ALA A 452 -10.53 5.08 18.71
N ILE A 453 -9.93 4.53 17.65
CA ILE A 453 -10.09 5.05 16.29
C ILE A 453 -11.51 4.82 15.79
N ALA A 454 -12.02 3.59 15.86
CA ALA A 454 -13.33 3.23 15.34
C ALA A 454 -14.49 4.05 15.95
N ARG A 455 -14.34 4.50 17.21
CA ARG A 455 -15.33 5.32 17.93
C ARG A 455 -15.07 6.83 17.86
N ALA A 456 -13.98 7.25 17.22
CA ALA A 456 -13.59 8.65 17.23
C ALA A 456 -14.65 9.54 16.56
N ARG A 457 -14.93 10.68 17.19
CA ARG A 457 -15.75 11.75 16.64
C ARG A 457 -14.92 13.01 16.62
N PHE A 458 -14.83 13.68 15.48
CA PHE A 458 -13.86 14.76 15.28
C PHE A 458 -14.41 15.89 14.41
N PRO A 459 -14.00 17.15 14.61
CA PRO A 459 -14.45 18.27 13.77
C PRO A 459 -13.98 18.11 12.32
N ALA A 460 -14.76 18.65 11.38
CA ALA A 460 -14.32 18.78 9.99
C ALA A 460 -12.98 19.55 9.89
N GLY A 461 -12.09 19.09 9.00
CA GLY A 461 -10.73 19.64 8.86
C GLY A 461 -9.68 18.98 9.76
N THR A 462 -10.05 17.99 10.58
CA THR A 462 -9.10 17.17 11.35
C THR A 462 -8.30 16.28 10.39
N SER A 463 -6.98 16.23 10.56
CA SER A 463 -6.09 15.35 9.80
C SER A 463 -5.86 14.02 10.52
N GLY A 464 -5.47 12.98 9.77
CA GLY A 464 -5.21 11.66 10.37
C GLY A 464 -4.04 11.65 11.37
N ALA A 465 -3.07 12.56 11.25
CA ALA A 465 -2.00 12.74 12.24
C ALA A 465 -2.52 13.12 13.63
N GLN A 466 -3.64 13.85 13.70
CA GLN A 466 -4.27 14.22 14.96
C GLN A 466 -5.01 13.05 15.61
N LEU A 467 -5.34 12.00 14.85
CA LEU A 467 -6.03 10.81 15.33
C LEU A 467 -5.08 9.63 15.62
N ASP A 468 -3.91 9.55 14.97
CA ASP A 468 -2.93 8.45 15.13
C ASP A 468 -2.53 8.18 16.60
N THR A 469 -2.50 9.21 17.45
CA THR A 469 -2.19 9.04 18.87
C THR A 469 -3.26 8.25 19.63
N LEU A 470 -4.52 8.26 19.19
CA LEU A 470 -5.60 7.51 19.86
C LEU A 470 -5.34 6.01 19.85
N ALA A 471 -4.84 5.49 18.72
CA ALA A 471 -4.48 4.09 18.58
C ALA A 471 -3.26 3.68 19.42
N ARG A 472 -2.34 4.62 19.67
CA ARG A 472 -1.09 4.37 20.39
C ARG A 472 -1.23 4.50 21.90
N LEU A 473 -2.18 5.31 22.37
CA LEU A 473 -2.29 5.69 23.77
C LEU A 473 -2.29 4.50 24.75
N PRO A 474 -3.01 3.38 24.51
CA PRO A 474 -2.98 2.23 25.42
C PRO A 474 -1.61 1.55 25.49
N LEU A 475 -0.86 1.48 24.39
CA LEU A 475 0.48 0.90 24.35
C LEU A 475 1.51 1.85 24.97
N TRP A 476 1.43 3.15 24.69
CA TRP A 476 2.31 4.16 25.28
C TRP A 476 2.21 4.19 26.80
N ALA A 477 0.99 4.05 27.34
CA ALA A 477 0.79 3.93 28.79
C ALA A 477 1.50 2.73 29.42
N ALA A 478 1.79 1.69 28.63
CA ALA A 478 2.55 0.50 29.02
C ALA A 478 4.03 0.55 28.60
N GLY A 479 4.52 1.66 28.04
CA GLY A 479 5.89 1.81 27.56
C GLY A 479 6.18 1.06 26.26
N CYS A 480 5.17 0.81 25.43
CA CYS A 480 5.26 0.11 24.14
C CYS A 480 4.81 1.03 23.00
N ASP A 481 5.22 0.73 21.76
CA ASP A 481 4.77 1.42 20.54
C ASP A 481 4.81 0.44 19.34
N PHE A 482 4.36 0.87 18.16
CA PHE A 482 4.51 0.16 16.89
C PHE A 482 5.10 1.06 15.79
N ALA A 483 5.88 0.46 14.90
CA ALA A 483 6.78 1.17 13.97
C ALA A 483 6.16 1.58 12.62
N HIS A 484 4.85 1.48 12.46
CA HIS A 484 4.12 1.89 11.24
C HIS A 484 3.00 2.89 11.58
N GLY A 485 2.31 3.40 10.55
CA GLY A 485 1.12 4.24 10.71
C GLY A 485 -0.05 3.45 11.29
N THR A 486 -1.02 4.14 11.88
CA THR A 486 -2.28 3.52 12.35
C THR A 486 -3.19 3.12 11.17
N GLY A 487 -3.04 3.74 10.00
CA GLY A 487 -3.69 3.32 8.78
C GLY A 487 -3.39 4.18 7.57
N HIS A 488 -3.82 3.71 6.41
CA HIS A 488 -3.65 4.33 5.08
C HIS A 488 -4.98 4.40 4.35
N GLY A 489 -5.09 5.22 3.30
CA GLY A 489 -6.26 5.19 2.43
C GLY A 489 -6.31 3.93 1.59
N VAL A 490 -7.50 3.53 1.13
CA VAL A 490 -7.71 2.35 0.27
C VAL A 490 -8.55 2.71 -0.95
N GLY A 491 -8.09 2.31 -2.14
CA GLY A 491 -8.75 2.58 -3.41
C GLY A 491 -9.95 1.66 -3.70
N ALA A 492 -10.83 2.08 -4.61
CA ALA A 492 -11.98 1.26 -5.05
C ALA A 492 -11.61 0.43 -6.29
N TYR A 493 -11.29 -0.86 -6.07
CA TYR A 493 -10.69 -1.73 -7.08
C TYR A 493 -9.44 -1.08 -7.68
N LEU A 494 -8.54 -0.58 -6.82
CA LEU A 494 -7.31 0.16 -7.15
C LEU A 494 -6.22 -0.27 -6.14
N CYS A 495 -5.23 0.58 -5.88
CA CYS A 495 -4.19 0.31 -4.89
C CYS A 495 -4.79 0.12 -3.50
N VAL A 496 -4.32 -0.90 -2.78
CA VAL A 496 -4.67 -1.11 -1.36
C VAL A 496 -4.11 0.02 -0.50
N HIS A 497 -2.90 0.49 -0.81
CA HIS A 497 -2.34 1.72 -0.25
C HIS A 497 -2.61 2.90 -1.18
N GLU A 498 -3.61 3.71 -0.84
CA GLU A 498 -4.02 4.87 -1.62
C GLU A 498 -3.86 6.18 -0.85
N GLY A 499 -3.06 7.11 -1.39
CA GLY A 499 -3.00 8.48 -0.88
C GLY A 499 -4.20 9.35 -1.27
N PRO A 500 -4.34 10.55 -0.68
CA PRO A 500 -3.39 11.16 0.25
C PRO A 500 -3.78 10.98 1.72
N ALA A 501 -5.01 10.54 1.98
CA ALA A 501 -5.53 10.33 3.33
C ALA A 501 -4.80 9.17 4.01
N ARG A 502 -4.46 9.33 5.29
CA ARG A 502 -3.83 8.31 6.14
C ARG A 502 -3.94 8.70 7.60
N ILE A 503 -4.03 7.72 8.49
CA ILE A 503 -3.93 7.89 9.94
C ILE A 503 -2.50 7.54 10.35
N ALA A 504 -1.61 8.53 10.28
CA ALA A 504 -0.20 8.34 10.62
C ALA A 504 0.38 9.68 11.10
N LYS A 505 1.52 9.65 11.79
CA LYS A 505 2.26 10.87 12.20
C LYS A 505 2.51 11.87 11.07
N THR A 506 2.53 11.41 9.82
CA THR A 506 2.72 12.21 8.59
C THR A 506 1.42 12.56 7.84
N GLY A 507 0.26 12.11 8.34
CA GLY A 507 -1.06 12.32 7.73
C GLY A 507 -1.61 13.72 7.94
N ASN A 508 -1.12 14.68 7.16
CA ASN A 508 -1.48 16.10 7.29
C ASN A 508 -2.68 16.55 6.43
N VAL A 509 -3.24 15.65 5.62
CA VAL A 509 -4.45 15.92 4.84
C VAL A 509 -5.69 15.73 5.72
N SER A 510 -6.62 16.67 5.64
CA SER A 510 -7.93 16.58 6.30
C SER A 510 -8.68 15.32 5.88
N LEU A 511 -9.27 14.63 6.85
CA LEU A 511 -10.14 13.50 6.57
C LEU A 511 -11.52 14.03 6.17
N GLU A 512 -11.97 13.65 4.99
CA GLU A 512 -13.21 14.12 4.36
C GLU A 512 -14.17 12.97 4.08
N GLN A 513 -15.46 13.27 3.99
CA GLN A 513 -16.51 12.28 3.73
C GLN A 513 -16.20 11.42 2.49
N GLY A 514 -16.44 10.12 2.61
CA GLY A 514 -16.22 9.15 1.54
C GLY A 514 -14.78 8.68 1.38
N MET A 515 -13.84 9.21 2.17
CA MET A 515 -12.51 8.61 2.29
C MET A 515 -12.60 7.25 3.01
N ILE A 516 -11.88 6.26 2.50
CA ILE A 516 -11.78 4.92 3.10
C ILE A 516 -10.36 4.76 3.63
N LEU A 517 -10.21 4.36 4.89
CA LEU A 517 -8.93 4.21 5.57
C LEU A 517 -8.86 2.85 6.29
N SER A 518 -7.67 2.25 6.40
CA SER A 518 -7.42 1.20 7.38
C SER A 518 -7.35 1.77 8.80
N ASN A 519 -7.65 0.91 9.77
CA ASN A 519 -7.48 1.12 11.21
C ASN A 519 -6.81 -0.13 11.78
N GLU A 520 -5.48 -0.12 11.81
CA GLU A 520 -4.62 -1.30 11.92
C GLU A 520 -3.52 -1.16 12.99
N PRO A 521 -3.82 -0.76 14.25
CA PRO A 521 -2.78 -0.74 15.28
C PRO A 521 -2.17 -2.13 15.48
N GLY A 522 -0.92 -2.14 15.94
CA GLY A 522 -0.20 -3.37 16.21
C GLY A 522 0.74 -3.30 17.41
N TYR A 523 1.35 -4.43 17.72
CA TYR A 523 2.42 -4.59 18.68
C TYR A 523 3.29 -5.78 18.26
N TYR A 524 4.61 -5.57 18.25
CA TYR A 524 5.55 -6.57 17.76
C TYR A 524 6.65 -6.76 18.80
N LYS A 525 6.76 -7.98 19.34
CA LYS A 525 7.84 -8.37 20.26
C LYS A 525 8.82 -9.26 19.50
N PRO A 526 10.02 -8.74 19.14
CA PRO A 526 11.00 -9.47 18.34
C PRO A 526 11.24 -10.88 18.85
N ASP A 527 11.36 -11.84 17.92
CA ASP A 527 11.56 -13.28 18.18
C ASP A 527 10.44 -14.00 18.97
N HIS A 528 9.34 -13.33 19.33
CA HIS A 528 8.31 -13.91 20.21
C HIS A 528 6.93 -14.00 19.57
N PHE A 529 6.31 -12.84 19.28
CA PHE A 529 4.98 -12.76 18.68
C PHE A 529 4.72 -11.34 18.16
N GLY A 530 3.78 -11.22 17.24
CA GLY A 530 3.20 -9.94 16.88
C GLY A 530 1.68 -10.01 16.82
N ILE A 531 1.09 -8.82 16.88
CA ILE A 531 -0.34 -8.59 16.91
C ILE A 531 -0.61 -7.41 16.01
N ARG A 532 -1.56 -7.55 15.10
CA ARG A 532 -2.19 -6.44 14.37
C ARG A 532 -3.68 -6.75 14.23
N LEU A 533 -4.49 -5.72 14.38
CA LEU A 533 -5.95 -5.80 14.34
C LEU A 533 -6.48 -4.73 13.43
N GLU A 534 -7.03 -5.14 12.30
CA GLU A 534 -7.33 -4.22 11.22
C GLU A 534 -8.72 -4.35 10.65
N ASN A 535 -9.34 -3.20 10.44
CA ASN A 535 -10.57 -3.03 9.68
C ASN A 535 -10.43 -1.83 8.77
N LEU A 536 -11.15 -1.82 7.65
CA LEU A 536 -11.39 -0.61 6.90
C LEU A 536 -12.59 0.16 7.47
N VAL A 537 -12.44 1.48 7.46
CA VAL A 537 -13.44 2.45 7.89
C VAL A 537 -13.69 3.52 6.84
N ILE A 538 -14.94 3.97 6.72
CA ILE A 538 -15.35 5.09 5.85
C ILE A 538 -15.52 6.34 6.71
N VAL A 539 -14.92 7.45 6.31
CA VAL A 539 -15.18 8.76 6.93
C VAL A 539 -16.57 9.23 6.56
N GLU A 540 -17.38 9.54 7.57
CA GLU A 540 -18.76 10.00 7.40
C GLU A 540 -19.15 11.09 8.42
N GLU A 541 -20.31 11.72 8.21
CA GLU A 541 -20.89 12.60 9.21
C GLU A 541 -21.38 11.78 10.41
N ALA A 542 -20.95 12.13 11.62
CA ALA A 542 -21.39 11.44 12.82
C ALA A 542 -22.79 11.90 13.25
N THR A 543 -23.62 10.97 13.73
CA THR A 543 -24.98 11.26 14.23
C THR A 543 -24.98 12.34 15.30
N LEU A 544 -25.72 13.45 15.09
CA LEU A 544 -25.78 14.57 16.03
C LEU A 544 -26.13 14.13 17.47
N ILE A 545 -25.40 14.66 18.45
CA ILE A 545 -25.66 14.44 19.87
C ILE A 545 -26.54 15.60 20.38
N GLU A 546 -27.64 15.27 21.04
CA GLU A 546 -28.50 16.28 21.69
C GLU A 546 -27.70 17.08 22.71
N GLY A 547 -27.77 18.42 22.62
CA GLY A 547 -26.96 19.33 23.45
C GLY A 547 -25.52 19.53 22.97
N GLY A 548 -25.11 18.92 21.85
CA GLY A 548 -23.83 19.20 21.21
C GLY A 548 -23.82 20.53 20.46
N ASP A 549 -22.70 21.27 20.55
CA ASP A 549 -22.57 22.62 19.98
C ASP A 549 -22.12 22.63 18.51
N MET A 550 -21.70 21.49 17.93
CA MET A 550 -21.26 21.40 16.54
C MET A 550 -21.45 20.01 15.93
N ALA A 551 -21.58 19.97 14.60
CA ALA A 551 -21.51 18.75 13.82
C ALA A 551 -20.09 18.16 13.86
N MET A 552 -20.00 16.84 13.86
CA MET A 552 -18.74 16.09 13.89
C MET A 552 -18.72 15.10 12.74
N MET A 553 -17.53 14.75 12.30
CA MET A 553 -17.25 13.57 11.49
C MET A 553 -17.03 12.36 12.40
N GLY A 554 -17.11 11.17 11.82
CA GLY A 554 -16.82 9.89 12.46
C GLY A 554 -16.46 8.83 11.43
N PHE A 555 -16.58 7.57 11.82
CA PHE A 555 -16.22 6.43 11.01
C PHE A 555 -17.33 5.38 10.97
N GLU A 556 -17.64 4.87 9.78
CA GLU A 556 -18.38 3.63 9.57
C GLU A 556 -17.39 2.48 9.39
N THR A 557 -17.53 1.38 10.13
CA THR A 557 -16.74 0.17 9.89
C THR A 557 -17.36 -0.67 8.77
N ILE A 558 -16.55 -1.08 7.78
CA ILE A 558 -17.01 -1.94 6.68
C ILE A 558 -16.41 -3.35 6.69
N THR A 559 -15.34 -3.59 7.45
CA THR A 559 -14.77 -4.94 7.64
C THR A 559 -15.48 -5.70 8.75
N PHE A 560 -16.11 -6.84 8.42
CA PHE A 560 -16.86 -7.67 9.35
C PHE A 560 -16.26 -9.06 9.50
N CYS A 561 -15.52 -9.28 10.59
CA CYS A 561 -14.92 -10.55 10.96
C CYS A 561 -14.63 -10.54 12.47
N PRO A 562 -14.95 -11.60 13.23
CA PRO A 562 -14.81 -11.57 14.69
C PRO A 562 -13.36 -11.35 15.13
N PHE A 563 -13.17 -10.53 16.16
CA PHE A 563 -11.94 -10.57 16.97
C PHE A 563 -11.97 -11.79 17.88
N ASP A 564 -10.85 -12.51 17.99
CA ASP A 564 -10.77 -13.75 18.76
C ASP A 564 -10.85 -13.49 20.27
N ALA A 565 -12.01 -13.82 20.87
CA ALA A 565 -12.28 -13.59 22.29
C ALA A 565 -11.30 -14.33 23.23
N ARG A 566 -10.62 -15.39 22.77
CA ARG A 566 -9.64 -16.14 23.57
C ARG A 566 -8.39 -15.31 23.89
N ALA A 567 -8.09 -14.32 23.05
CA ALA A 567 -6.95 -13.43 23.20
C ALA A 567 -7.27 -12.14 23.98
N ILE A 568 -8.51 -11.95 24.45
CA ILE A 568 -8.95 -10.70 25.09
C ILE A 568 -8.96 -10.85 26.61
N ASP A 569 -8.28 -9.92 27.29
CA ASP A 569 -8.43 -9.71 28.73
C ASP A 569 -9.55 -8.70 29.00
N LEU A 570 -10.73 -9.22 29.36
CA LEU A 570 -11.92 -8.40 29.60
C LEU A 570 -11.76 -7.41 30.77
N GLU A 571 -10.83 -7.65 31.70
CA GLU A 571 -10.59 -6.77 32.84
C GLU A 571 -9.84 -5.49 32.44
N LEU A 572 -9.17 -5.48 31.28
CA LEU A 572 -8.49 -4.29 30.75
C LEU A 572 -9.40 -3.38 29.91
N LEU A 573 -10.56 -3.88 29.48
CA LEU A 573 -11.56 -3.08 28.76
C LEU A 573 -12.36 -2.24 29.76
N SER A 574 -12.70 -1.01 29.38
CA SER A 574 -13.76 -0.22 30.00
C SER A 574 -15.13 -0.78 29.60
N ASP A 575 -16.19 -0.36 30.29
CA ASP A 575 -17.56 -0.76 29.95
C ASP A 575 -17.92 -0.37 28.52
N ASP A 576 -17.64 0.87 28.11
CA ASP A 576 -17.91 1.32 26.74
C ASP A 576 -17.13 0.55 25.67
N GLU A 577 -15.88 0.13 25.94
CA GLU A 577 -15.09 -0.66 25.00
C GLU A 577 -15.64 -2.09 24.88
N LEU A 578 -16.10 -2.68 25.99
CA LEU A 578 -16.76 -3.97 25.99
C LEU A 578 -18.10 -3.92 25.25
N ASP A 579 -18.89 -2.86 25.46
CA ASP A 579 -20.16 -2.63 24.77
C ASP A 579 -19.96 -2.45 23.26
N TRP A 580 -18.92 -1.69 22.86
CA TRP A 580 -18.54 -1.57 21.45
C TRP A 580 -18.17 -2.93 20.86
N LEU A 581 -17.35 -3.73 21.55
CA LEU A 581 -16.92 -5.04 21.07
C LEU A 581 -18.12 -5.99 20.88
N ASN A 582 -19.03 -6.01 21.85
CA ASN A 582 -20.25 -6.81 21.77
C ASN A 582 -21.18 -6.35 20.63
N THR A 583 -21.29 -5.04 20.41
CA THR A 583 -22.06 -4.49 19.29
C THR A 583 -21.40 -4.84 17.95
N TYR A 584 -20.08 -4.70 17.84
CA TYR A 584 -19.33 -5.10 16.65
C TYR A 584 -19.50 -6.60 16.35
N HIS A 585 -19.36 -7.47 17.36
CA HIS A 585 -19.57 -8.91 17.19
C HIS A 585 -21.01 -9.25 16.79
N HIS A 586 -22.01 -8.54 17.33
CA HIS A 586 -23.39 -8.67 16.89
C HIS A 586 -23.56 -8.27 15.42
N ASP A 587 -23.01 -7.12 15.01
CA ASP A 587 -23.05 -6.66 13.62
C ASP A 587 -22.34 -7.63 12.68
N VAL A 588 -21.21 -8.20 13.09
CA VAL A 588 -20.52 -9.26 12.34
C VAL A 588 -21.44 -10.45 12.13
N PHE A 589 -22.08 -10.96 13.18
CA PHE A 589 -23.01 -12.08 13.06
C PHE A 589 -24.16 -11.75 12.11
N GLU A 590 -24.86 -10.65 12.35
CA GLU A 590 -26.01 -10.23 11.56
C GLU A 590 -25.61 -10.03 10.09
N LYS A 591 -24.63 -9.19 9.80
CA LYS A 591 -24.29 -8.82 8.42
C LYS A 591 -23.72 -9.99 7.63
N ILE A 592 -22.88 -10.83 8.25
CA ILE A 592 -22.23 -11.94 7.55
C ILE A 592 -23.22 -13.07 7.30
N THR A 593 -24.14 -13.36 8.24
CA THR A 593 -25.20 -14.37 8.00
C THR A 593 -26.19 -13.93 6.92
N HIS A 594 -26.49 -12.64 6.80
CA HIS A 594 -27.34 -12.09 5.73
C HIS A 594 -26.72 -12.13 4.32
N THR A 595 -25.44 -12.51 4.19
CA THR A 595 -24.85 -12.72 2.86
C THR A 595 -25.37 -14.01 2.19
N ASP A 596 -25.95 -14.94 2.96
CA ASP A 596 -26.31 -16.29 2.53
C ASP A 596 -25.12 -17.10 1.97
N LEU A 597 -23.88 -16.69 2.26
CA LEU A 597 -22.66 -17.33 1.76
C LEU A 597 -22.13 -18.43 2.67
N LEU A 598 -22.72 -18.64 3.85
CA LEU A 598 -22.23 -19.58 4.88
C LEU A 598 -23.05 -20.86 4.93
N SER A 599 -22.41 -21.96 5.31
CA SER A 599 -23.06 -23.20 5.69
C SER A 599 -23.69 -23.11 7.09
N ALA A 600 -24.57 -24.05 7.42
CA ALA A 600 -25.20 -24.10 8.75
C ALA A 600 -24.17 -24.27 9.89
N ASP A 601 -23.10 -25.04 9.64
CA ASP A 601 -22.04 -25.28 10.64
C ASP A 601 -21.18 -24.02 10.84
N GLU A 602 -20.88 -23.30 9.75
CA GLU A 602 -20.18 -22.01 9.79
C GLU A 602 -21.00 -20.94 10.55
N ILE A 603 -22.32 -20.89 10.33
CA ILE A 603 -23.22 -19.99 11.08
C ILE A 603 -23.24 -20.34 12.57
N SER A 604 -23.32 -21.64 12.89
CA SER A 604 -23.28 -22.13 14.27
C SER A 604 -21.96 -21.79 14.96
N TRP A 605 -20.84 -21.92 14.25
CA TRP A 605 -19.54 -21.48 14.74
C TRP A 605 -19.49 -19.97 14.95
N LEU A 606 -19.93 -19.19 13.97
CA LEU A 606 -19.91 -17.73 14.04
C LEU A 606 -20.72 -17.24 15.25
N SER A 607 -21.91 -17.81 15.47
CA SER A 607 -22.75 -17.49 16.64
C SER A 607 -22.03 -17.67 17.98
N ARG A 608 -21.14 -18.67 18.10
CA ARG A 608 -20.32 -18.85 19.30
C ARG A 608 -19.16 -17.86 19.35
N ALA A 609 -18.50 -17.63 18.22
CA ALA A 609 -17.36 -16.71 18.10
C ALA A 609 -17.74 -15.24 18.37
N THR A 610 -19.00 -14.87 18.14
CA THR A 610 -19.55 -13.53 18.36
C THR A 610 -20.53 -13.44 19.54
N ALA A 611 -20.57 -14.46 20.40
CA ALA A 611 -21.43 -14.44 21.58
C ALA A 611 -21.05 -13.27 22.52
N PRO A 612 -22.03 -12.58 23.14
CA PRO A 612 -21.73 -11.46 24.05
C PRO A 612 -20.75 -11.84 25.16
N LEU A 613 -19.70 -11.04 25.30
CA LEU A 613 -18.66 -11.21 26.30
C LEU A 613 -19.08 -10.53 27.61
N MET A 614 -18.88 -11.23 28.72
CA MET A 614 -19.20 -10.74 30.06
C MET A 614 -18.00 -10.97 30.99
N ARG A 615 -17.65 -9.95 31.79
CA ARG A 615 -16.67 -10.11 32.87
C ARG A 615 -17.18 -11.12 33.90
N LYS A 616 -16.26 -11.86 34.51
CA LYS A 616 -16.64 -12.75 35.62
C LYS A 616 -17.18 -11.88 36.77
N PRO A 617 -18.23 -12.32 37.48
CA PRO A 617 -18.68 -11.60 38.67
C PRO A 617 -17.50 -11.45 39.64
N SER A 618 -17.19 -10.21 40.02
CA SER A 618 -16.24 -9.96 41.11
C SER A 618 -16.70 -10.73 42.35
N ASN A 619 -15.90 -11.71 42.78
CA ASN A 619 -16.10 -12.39 44.06
C ASN A 619 -15.78 -11.50 45.27
N ASN A 620 -15.41 -10.24 45.03
CA ASN A 620 -15.30 -9.21 46.05
C ASN A 620 -16.54 -8.29 45.96
N LYS A 621 -17.63 -8.73 46.60
CA LYS A 621 -18.56 -7.78 47.23
C LYS A 621 -18.11 -7.60 48.69
N PRO A 622 -18.15 -6.38 49.24
CA PRO A 622 -17.77 -6.10 50.63
C PRO A 622 -18.61 -6.86 51.65
#